data_AF-A0A913YAS3-F1
#
_entry.id   AF-A0A913YAS3-F1
#
_cell.length_a   1.000
_cell.length_b   1.000
_cell.length_c   1.000
_cell.angle_alpha   90.00
_cell.angle_beta   90.00
_cell.angle_gamma   90.00
#
_symmetry.space_group_name_H-M   'P 1'
#
loop_
_entity.id
_entity.type
_entity.pdbx_description
1 polymer ?
#
loop_
_entity_poly.entity_id
_entity_poly.type
_entity_poly.pdbx_seq_one_letter_code
_entity_poly.pdbx_strand_id
1 'polypeptide(L)'
;MYNLQARSLLMRDVIGALIRKKKSSKKSNSPGKLLGLTVCTYCKEGDRKLAESRLSFESDDLELCQLWSSTINENLKGLHGRPSKLKVFINPHSKKGKAPMVYDSLVAPLFRKAGIKTDVISLHGRPSKLKVFINPHSKKGKAPMVYDSLVAPLFRKAGIKTDVI
;
A
#
# COMPACT_ATOMS: atom_id res chain seq x y z
N MET A 1 12.01 -36.06 9.35
CA MET A 1 12.73 -34.83 8.96
C MET A 1 11.73 -33.88 8.33
N TYR A 2 11.46 -32.72 8.93
CA TYR A 2 10.65 -31.69 8.27
C TYR A 2 11.52 -31.07 7.16
N ASN A 3 11.06 -31.15 5.91
CA ASN A 3 11.71 -30.49 4.77
C ASN A 3 11.46 -28.98 4.89
N LEU A 4 12.29 -28.30 5.68
CA LEU A 4 12.22 -26.86 5.89
C LEU A 4 12.80 -26.15 4.67
N GLN A 5 11.94 -25.81 3.72
CA GLN A 5 12.31 -24.94 2.62
C GLN A 5 12.31 -23.48 3.12
N ALA A 6 13.50 -22.89 3.22
CA ALA A 6 13.63 -21.47 3.54
C ALA A 6 13.05 -20.61 2.39
N ARG A 7 12.24 -19.62 2.75
CA ARG A 7 11.76 -18.58 1.83
C ARG A 7 12.30 -17.24 2.30
N SER A 8 12.83 -16.45 1.36
CA SER A 8 13.30 -15.08 1.61
C SER A 8 12.42 -14.08 0.89
N LEU A 9 12.27 -12.90 1.49
CA LEU A 9 11.57 -11.76 0.90
C LEU A 9 12.44 -10.52 1.04
N LEU A 10 12.64 -9.80 -0.06
CA LEU A 10 13.43 -8.58 -0.07
C LEU A 10 12.63 -7.45 0.59
N MET A 11 13.29 -6.67 1.45
CA MET A 11 12.64 -5.57 2.18
C MET A 11 12.01 -4.53 1.24
N ARG A 12 12.62 -4.29 0.07
CA ARG A 12 12.09 -3.39 -0.98
C ARG A 12 10.77 -3.85 -1.60
N ASP A 13 10.47 -5.15 -1.52
CA ASP A 13 9.24 -5.74 -2.07
C ASP A 13 8.13 -5.82 -1.02
N VAL A 14 8.43 -5.48 0.24
CA VAL A 14 7.44 -5.42 1.32
C VAL A 14 6.71 -4.08 1.27
N ILE A 15 5.37 -4.17 1.20
CA ILE A 15 4.48 -3.01 1.32
C ILE A 15 4.34 -2.63 2.80
N GLY A 16 4.14 -3.58 3.71
CA GLY A 16 4.02 -3.27 5.13
C GLY A 16 3.65 -4.47 5.96
N ALA A 17 3.83 -4.35 7.27
CA ALA A 17 3.43 -5.38 8.23
C ALA A 17 2.21 -4.91 9.03
N LEU A 18 1.26 -5.81 9.24
CA LEU A 18 -0.03 -5.53 9.89
C LEU A 18 -0.37 -6.63 10.88
N ILE A 19 -0.94 -6.27 12.02
CA ILE A 19 -1.50 -7.23 12.97
C ILE A 19 -2.90 -7.65 12.48
N ARG A 20 -3.14 -8.95 12.38
CA ARG A 20 -4.41 -9.52 11.95
C ARG A 20 -5.23 -9.92 13.17
N LYS A 21 -6.44 -9.37 13.30
CA LYS A 21 -7.40 -9.76 14.32
C LYS A 21 -8.67 -10.28 13.66
N LYS A 22 -9.33 -11.27 14.27
CA LYS A 22 -10.67 -11.72 13.83
C LYS A 22 -11.63 -10.56 14.02
N LYS A 23 -12.56 -10.34 13.09
CA LYS A 23 -13.64 -9.37 13.33
C LYS A 23 -14.45 -9.88 14.52
N SER A 24 -14.61 -9.06 15.56
CA SER A 24 -15.60 -9.31 16.59
C SER A 24 -17.00 -9.28 15.95
N SER A 25 -17.94 -10.04 16.49
CA SER A 25 -19.33 -9.89 16.08
C SER A 25 -19.77 -8.45 16.35
N LYS A 26 -20.61 -7.86 15.49
CA LYS A 26 -21.13 -6.48 15.67
C LYS A 26 -21.79 -6.22 17.04
N LYS A 27 -22.09 -7.28 17.81
CA LYS A 27 -22.73 -7.24 19.13
C LYS A 27 -21.74 -7.16 20.31
N SER A 28 -20.45 -7.38 20.10
CA SER A 28 -19.46 -7.40 21.19
C SER A 28 -18.46 -6.26 21.04
N ASN A 29 -18.35 -5.42 22.07
CA ASN A 29 -17.32 -4.38 22.18
C ASN A 29 -15.93 -4.95 22.52
N SER A 30 -15.80 -6.28 22.60
CA SER A 30 -14.51 -6.91 22.90
C SER A 30 -13.56 -6.87 21.68
N PRO A 31 -12.27 -6.61 21.89
CA PRO A 31 -11.27 -6.69 20.83
C PRO A 31 -11.26 -8.12 20.28
N GLY A 32 -11.36 -8.24 18.95
CA GLY A 32 -11.39 -9.55 18.30
C GLY A 32 -10.10 -10.35 18.52
N LYS A 33 -10.24 -11.69 18.58
CA LYS A 33 -9.12 -12.62 18.82
C LYS A 33 -7.96 -12.35 17.86
N LEU A 34 -6.74 -12.28 18.40
CA LEU A 34 -5.53 -12.14 17.60
C LEU A 34 -5.37 -13.37 16.68
N LEU A 35 -5.01 -13.11 15.42
CA LEU A 35 -4.74 -14.13 14.41
C LEU A 35 -3.27 -14.12 13.97
N GLY A 36 -2.47 -13.20 14.51
CA GLY A 36 -1.04 -13.07 14.25
C GLY A 36 -0.65 -11.87 13.37
N LEU A 37 0.42 -12.03 12.60
CA LEU A 37 1.05 -11.00 11.77
C LEU A 37 0.82 -11.27 10.29
N THR A 38 0.63 -10.22 9.49
CA THR A 38 0.60 -10.30 8.03
C THR A 38 1.60 -9.33 7.43
N VAL A 39 2.50 -9.84 6.60
CA VAL A 39 3.39 -9.04 5.75
C VAL A 39 2.74 -8.92 4.36
N CYS A 40 2.35 -7.71 4.00
CA CYS A 40 1.85 -7.37 2.68
C CYS A 40 3.03 -7.17 1.72
N THR A 41 2.94 -7.84 0.58
CA THR A 41 3.90 -7.78 -0.53
C THR A 41 3.12 -7.72 -1.84
N TYR A 42 3.80 -7.89 -2.96
CA TYR A 42 3.18 -8.07 -4.26
C TYR A 42 3.81 -9.24 -5.01
N CYS A 43 3.02 -9.92 -5.84
CA CYS A 43 3.53 -10.83 -6.86
C CYS A 43 3.46 -10.15 -8.23
N LYS A 44 4.48 -10.40 -9.05
CA LYS A 44 4.48 -10.03 -10.47
C LYS A 44 3.76 -11.14 -11.22
N GLU A 45 2.62 -10.82 -11.81
CA GLU A 45 1.77 -11.77 -12.51
C GLU A 45 1.73 -11.39 -13.99
N GLY A 46 2.56 -12.04 -14.82
CA GLY A 46 2.62 -11.78 -16.26
C GLY A 46 2.77 -10.30 -16.63
N ASP A 47 2.22 -9.92 -17.80
CA ASP A 47 2.43 -8.61 -18.44
C ASP A 47 2.08 -7.42 -17.51
N ARG A 48 3.10 -6.88 -16.84
CA ARG A 48 3.10 -5.60 -16.11
C ARG A 48 2.04 -5.45 -15.02
N LYS A 49 1.51 -6.55 -14.48
CA LYS A 49 0.53 -6.54 -13.37
C LYS A 49 1.19 -6.94 -12.06
N LEU A 50 1.05 -6.08 -11.05
CA LEU A 50 1.37 -6.41 -9.66
C LEU A 50 0.07 -6.84 -8.96
N ALA A 51 0.07 -7.96 -8.25
CA ALA A 51 -1.03 -8.34 -7.39
C ALA A 51 -0.62 -8.31 -5.92
N GLU A 52 -1.48 -7.74 -5.06
CA GLU A 52 -1.23 -7.77 -3.62
C GLU A 52 -1.12 -9.24 -3.20
N SER A 53 -0.02 -9.57 -2.52
CA SER A 53 0.20 -10.88 -1.94
C SER A 53 0.46 -10.70 -0.44
N ARG A 54 0.24 -11.76 0.33
CA ARG A 54 0.29 -11.73 1.80
C ARG A 54 0.98 -12.97 2.33
N LEU A 55 1.92 -12.75 3.23
CA LEU A 55 2.51 -13.79 4.06
C LEU A 55 1.91 -13.63 5.46
N SER A 56 1.21 -14.64 5.95
CA SER A 56 0.59 -14.60 7.28
C SER A 56 1.27 -15.57 8.22
N PHE A 57 1.53 -15.10 9.42
CA PHE A 57 2.07 -15.85 10.54
C PHE A 57 1.00 -15.88 11.62
N GLU A 58 0.71 -17.05 12.14
CA GLU A 58 -0.24 -17.20 13.23
C GLU A 58 0.48 -17.07 14.56
N SER A 59 -0.13 -16.32 15.48
CA SER A 59 0.36 -16.12 16.82
C SER A 59 -0.78 -15.57 17.67
N ASP A 60 -0.83 -15.97 18.93
CA ASP A 60 -1.68 -15.45 19.99
C ASP A 60 -0.94 -14.45 20.91
N ASP A 61 0.36 -14.26 20.69
CA ASP A 61 1.19 -13.28 21.38
C ASP A 61 1.08 -11.90 20.68
N LEU A 62 0.39 -10.98 21.34
CA LEU A 62 0.20 -9.62 20.85
C LEU A 62 1.48 -8.80 20.88
N GLU A 63 2.30 -8.94 21.91
CA GLU A 63 3.53 -8.16 22.09
C GLU A 63 4.53 -8.56 21.01
N LEU A 64 4.67 -9.86 20.75
CA LEU A 64 5.51 -10.37 19.66
C LEU A 64 5.02 -9.86 18.30
N CYS A 65 3.71 -9.91 18.03
CA CYS A 65 3.14 -9.37 16.80
C CYS A 65 3.38 -7.86 16.65
N GLN A 66 3.29 -7.10 17.74
CA GLN A 66 3.58 -5.66 17.76
C GLN A 66 5.05 -5.38 17.50
N LEU A 67 5.95 -6.10 18.17
CA LEU A 67 7.39 -5.99 18.00
C LEU A 67 7.81 -6.22 16.54
N TRP A 68 7.36 -7.33 15.94
CA TRP A 68 7.67 -7.63 14.55
C TRP A 68 7.04 -6.62 13.57
N SER A 69 5.77 -6.26 13.79
CA SER A 69 5.10 -5.26 12.96
C SER A 69 5.82 -3.92 13.01
N SER A 70 6.21 -3.43 14.19
CA SER A 70 6.93 -2.16 14.34
C SER A 70 8.31 -2.23 13.70
N THR A 71 9.09 -3.25 14.04
CA THR A 71 10.45 -3.46 13.53
C THR A 71 10.46 -3.48 12.00
N ILE A 72 9.57 -4.26 11.37
CA ILE A 72 9.50 -4.33 9.91
C ILE A 72 9.13 -2.95 9.34
N ASN A 73 8.10 -2.30 9.87
CA ASN A 73 7.61 -1.02 9.37
C ASN A 73 8.61 0.14 9.59
N GLU A 74 9.46 0.09 10.61
CA GLU A 74 10.54 1.05 10.87
C GLU A 74 11.69 0.89 9.88
N ASN A 75 12.16 -0.35 9.67
CA ASN A 75 13.18 -0.65 8.65
C ASN A 75 12.72 -0.18 7.26
N LEU A 76 11.44 -0.43 6.98
CA LEU A 76 10.73 0.00 5.79
C LEU A 76 10.66 1.52 5.59
N LYS A 77 10.63 2.32 6.66
CA LYS A 77 10.69 3.80 6.60
C LYS A 77 12.12 4.29 6.33
N GLY A 78 13.13 3.53 6.77
CA GLY A 78 14.55 3.82 6.53
C GLY A 78 15.01 3.57 5.09
N LEU A 79 14.22 2.87 4.28
CA LEU A 79 14.57 2.58 2.88
C LEU A 79 14.64 3.85 2.03
N HIS A 80 15.79 4.08 1.41
CA HIS A 80 15.99 5.17 0.47
C HIS A 80 15.04 5.06 -0.74
N GLY A 81 14.43 6.19 -1.12
CA GLY A 81 13.53 6.27 -2.27
C GLY A 81 12.07 5.92 -1.95
N ARG A 82 11.74 5.49 -0.73
CA ARG A 82 10.36 5.26 -0.34
C ARG A 82 9.66 6.56 0.06
N PRO A 83 8.52 6.92 -0.55
CA PRO A 83 7.79 8.12 -0.16
C PRO A 83 7.15 7.95 1.23
N SER A 84 7.19 8.98 2.07
CA SER A 84 6.49 9.01 3.37
C SER A 84 5.19 9.82 3.33
N LYS A 85 5.08 10.73 2.35
CA LYS A 85 3.92 11.59 2.13
C LYS A 85 3.71 11.77 0.63
N LEU A 86 2.46 11.76 0.19
CA LEU A 86 2.04 12.05 -1.19
C LEU A 86 0.92 13.08 -1.19
N LYS A 87 0.92 13.97 -2.17
CA LYS A 87 -0.29 14.70 -2.55
C LYS A 87 -1.02 13.89 -3.60
N VAL A 88 -2.34 13.80 -3.50
CA VAL A 88 -3.16 13.04 -4.45
C VAL A 88 -4.20 13.97 -5.00
N PHE A 89 -4.16 14.23 -6.30
CA PHE A 89 -5.19 15.03 -6.95
C PHE A 89 -6.20 14.12 -7.61
N ILE A 90 -7.47 14.31 -7.26
CA ILE A 90 -8.57 13.50 -7.77
C ILE A 90 -9.46 14.41 -8.61
N ASN A 91 -9.68 14.04 -9.87
CA ASN A 91 -10.76 14.63 -10.65
C ASN A 91 -12.07 13.88 -10.33
N PRO A 92 -13.06 14.53 -9.68
CA PRO A 92 -14.31 13.88 -9.29
C PRO A 92 -15.10 13.34 -10.49
N HIS A 93 -14.99 13.94 -11.68
CA HIS A 93 -15.74 13.54 -12.87
C HIS A 93 -15.11 12.37 -13.64
N SER A 94 -13.86 12.02 -13.34
CA SER A 94 -13.18 10.90 -14.00
C SER A 94 -13.92 9.57 -13.73
N LYS A 95 -13.80 8.62 -14.67
CA LYS A 95 -14.42 7.28 -14.57
C LYS A 95 -15.93 7.35 -14.32
N LYS A 96 -16.65 8.22 -15.04
CA LYS A 96 -18.10 8.42 -14.87
C LYS A 96 -18.47 8.81 -13.42
N GLY A 97 -17.69 9.70 -12.81
CA GLY A 97 -17.92 10.16 -11.43
C GLY A 97 -17.37 9.24 -10.31
N LYS A 98 -16.78 8.09 -10.65
CA LYS A 98 -16.38 7.08 -9.66
C LYS A 98 -14.95 7.23 -9.13
N ALA A 99 -14.17 8.19 -9.64
CA ALA A 99 -12.76 8.29 -9.29
C ALA A 99 -12.48 8.47 -7.78
N PRO A 100 -13.24 9.31 -7.02
CA PRO A 100 -13.07 9.40 -5.57
C PRO A 100 -13.31 8.05 -4.87
N MET A 101 -14.42 7.38 -5.20
CA MET A 101 -14.74 6.06 -4.65
C MET A 101 -13.65 5.02 -4.95
N VAL A 102 -13.10 5.03 -6.15
CA VAL A 102 -12.00 4.12 -6.54
C VAL A 102 -10.73 4.42 -5.73
N TYR A 103 -10.40 5.69 -5.52
CA TYR A 103 -9.28 6.06 -4.66
C TYR A 103 -9.49 5.56 -3.23
N ASP A 104 -10.63 5.86 -2.62
CA ASP A 104 -10.90 5.51 -1.22
C ASP A 104 -10.93 4.01 -0.98
N SER A 105 -11.49 3.25 -1.92
CA SER A 105 -11.67 1.80 -1.79
C SER A 105 -10.43 0.99 -2.18
N LEU A 106 -9.64 1.43 -3.16
CA LEU A 106 -8.53 0.63 -3.70
C LEU A 106 -7.16 1.23 -3.41
N VAL A 107 -7.01 2.55 -3.47
CA VAL A 107 -5.69 3.21 -3.46
C VAL A 107 -5.31 3.66 -2.04
N ALA A 108 -6.19 4.37 -1.35
CA ALA A 108 -5.95 4.83 0.01
C ALA A 108 -5.58 3.69 0.99
N PRO A 109 -6.20 2.50 0.94
CA PRO A 109 -5.79 1.38 1.80
C PRO A 109 -4.35 0.92 1.52
N LEU A 110 -3.90 0.95 0.28
CA LEU A 110 -2.53 0.56 -0.08
C LEU A 110 -1.51 1.55 0.50
N PHE A 111 -1.77 2.86 0.37
CA PHE A 111 -0.92 3.88 0.97
C PHE A 111 -0.87 3.78 2.50
N ARG A 112 -2.01 3.51 3.15
CA ARG A 112 -2.04 3.28 4.61
C ARG A 112 -1.19 2.08 5.01
N LYS A 113 -1.31 0.94 4.32
CA LYS A 113 -0.47 -0.24 4.57
C LYS A 113 1.01 0.04 4.35
N ALA A 114 1.33 0.90 3.39
CA ALA A 114 2.68 1.34 3.10
C ALA A 114 3.23 2.40 4.07
N GLY A 115 2.44 2.85 5.05
CA GLY A 115 2.83 3.93 5.95
C GLY A 115 2.96 5.30 5.25
N ILE A 116 2.34 5.46 4.09
CA ILE A 116 2.36 6.69 3.28
C ILE A 116 1.18 7.56 3.70
N LYS A 117 1.45 8.79 4.14
CA LYS A 117 0.40 9.77 4.41
C LYS A 117 -0.03 10.43 3.10
N THR A 118 -1.34 10.64 2.93
CA THR A 118 -1.87 11.30 1.72
C THR A 118 -2.65 12.54 2.05
N ASP A 119 -2.37 13.60 1.30
CA ASP A 119 -3.15 14.84 1.27
C ASP A 119 -3.94 14.88 -0.05
N VAL A 120 -5.26 14.80 0.03
CA VAL A 120 -6.15 14.59 -1.13
C VAL A 120 -6.78 15.92 -1.54
N ILE A 121 -6.60 16.29 -2.81
CA ILE A 121 -7.11 17.53 -3.38
C ILE A 121 -8.08 17.21 -4.52
N SER A 122 -9.33 17.60 -4.37
CA SER A 122 -10.33 17.50 -5.46
C SER A 122 -10.12 18.62 -6.48
N LEU A 123 -9.91 18.25 -7.74
CA LEU A 123 -9.74 19.20 -8.84
C LEU A 123 -11.12 19.63 -9.37
N HIS A 124 -11.40 20.95 -9.35
CA HIS A 124 -12.69 21.52 -9.78
C HIS A 124 -12.74 21.89 -11.28
N GLY A 125 -11.90 21.26 -12.12
CA GLY A 125 -11.83 21.54 -13.57
C GLY A 125 -11.94 20.27 -14.41
N ARG A 126 -12.01 20.39 -15.75
CA ARG A 126 -12.05 19.26 -16.69
C ARG A 126 -10.66 18.86 -17.24
N PRO A 127 -9.78 18.16 -16.49
CA PRO A 127 -8.79 17.29 -17.10
C PRO A 127 -9.34 15.86 -17.12
N SER A 128 -9.39 15.23 -18.28
CA SER A 128 -10.03 13.92 -18.56
C SER A 128 -9.40 12.69 -17.84
N LYS A 129 -8.49 12.87 -16.88
CA LYS A 129 -7.75 11.78 -16.20
C LYS A 129 -7.51 12.05 -14.71
N LEU A 130 -7.36 10.97 -13.93
CA LEU A 130 -6.84 11.03 -12.55
C LEU A 130 -5.35 11.38 -12.60
N LYS A 131 -4.94 12.50 -12.01
CA LYS A 131 -3.55 12.93 -11.95
C LYS A 131 -3.03 12.79 -10.52
N VAL A 132 -2.37 11.68 -10.21
CA VAL A 132 -1.70 11.54 -8.91
C VAL A 132 -0.32 12.19 -9.01
N PHE A 133 -0.17 13.40 -8.47
CA PHE A 133 1.12 14.06 -8.37
C PHE A 133 1.89 13.57 -7.14
N ILE A 134 2.83 12.65 -7.35
CA ILE A 134 3.76 12.29 -6.28
C ILE A 134 4.74 13.45 -6.07
N ASN A 135 4.48 14.32 -5.09
CA ASN A 135 5.42 15.36 -4.67
C ASN A 135 6.65 14.69 -4.03
N PRO A 136 7.82 14.66 -4.68
CA PRO A 136 8.97 13.97 -4.18
C PRO A 136 9.91 14.99 -3.56
N HIS A 137 9.70 15.33 -2.29
CA HIS A 137 10.81 15.88 -1.52
C HIS A 137 11.79 14.75 -1.19
N SER A 138 12.58 14.31 -2.18
CA SER A 138 13.74 13.48 -1.95
C SER A 138 14.71 13.56 -3.13
N LYS A 139 15.76 14.36 -2.92
CA LYS A 139 17.08 14.35 -3.55
C LYS A 139 17.19 13.71 -4.96
N LYS A 140 17.44 14.56 -5.96
CA LYS A 140 17.99 14.22 -7.30
C LYS A 140 17.16 13.20 -8.12
N GLY A 141 16.16 13.66 -8.86
CA GLY A 141 15.69 13.04 -10.12
C GLY A 141 15.11 11.61 -10.08
N LYS A 142 15.06 10.92 -8.95
CA LYS A 142 14.60 9.52 -8.85
C LYS A 142 13.08 9.36 -8.73
N ALA A 143 12.35 10.46 -8.61
CA ALA A 143 10.91 10.44 -8.38
C ALA A 143 10.06 9.80 -9.50
N PRO A 144 10.34 10.05 -10.80
CA PRO A 144 9.64 9.36 -11.87
C PRO A 144 9.86 7.85 -11.82
N MET A 145 11.07 7.43 -11.45
CA MET A 145 11.44 6.01 -11.34
C MET A 145 10.71 5.30 -10.19
N VAL A 146 10.55 5.97 -9.04
CA VAL A 146 9.77 5.47 -7.90
C VAL A 146 8.28 5.43 -8.24
N TYR A 147 7.78 6.45 -8.95
CA TYR A 147 6.42 6.46 -9.47
C TYR A 147 6.16 5.26 -10.38
N ASP A 148 6.99 5.09 -11.41
CA ASP A 148 6.81 4.06 -12.43
C ASP A 148 6.95 2.64 -11.88
N SER A 149 7.83 2.45 -10.90
CA SER A 149 8.09 1.14 -10.30
C SER A 149 7.07 0.73 -9.23
N LEU A 150 6.66 1.65 -8.36
CA LEU A 150 5.84 1.31 -7.18
C LEU A 150 4.39 1.74 -7.30
N VAL A 151 4.10 2.79 -8.07
CA VAL A 151 2.82 3.50 -8.00
C VAL A 151 2.02 3.42 -9.30
N ALA A 152 2.64 3.64 -10.47
CA ALA A 152 2.02 3.47 -11.77
C ALA A 152 1.39 2.07 -11.99
N PRO A 153 2.00 0.96 -11.53
CA PRO A 153 1.39 -0.36 -11.65
C PRO A 153 0.09 -0.49 -10.84
N LEU A 154 -0.01 0.16 -9.67
CA LEU A 154 -1.20 0.14 -8.82
C LEU A 154 -2.37 0.86 -9.49
N PHE A 155 -2.12 2.01 -10.13
CA PHE A 155 -3.15 2.76 -10.85
C PHE A 155 -3.60 2.08 -12.14
N ARG A 156 -2.67 1.51 -12.92
CA ARG A 156 -2.99 0.73 -14.12
C ARG A 156 -3.93 -0.43 -13.81
N LYS A 157 -3.74 -1.09 -12.65
CA LYS A 157 -4.56 -2.21 -12.21
C LYS A 157 -5.99 -1.83 -11.84
N ALA A 158 -6.22 -0.61 -11.35
CA ALA A 158 -7.56 -0.06 -11.15
C ALA A 158 -8.19 0.47 -12.47
N GLY A 159 -7.55 0.22 -13.61
CA GLY A 159 -7.93 0.76 -14.92
C GLY A 159 -7.72 2.26 -15.03
N ILE A 160 -6.96 2.87 -14.11
CA ILE A 160 -6.75 4.32 -14.05
C ILE A 160 -5.49 4.65 -14.86
N LYS A 161 -5.66 5.39 -15.97
CA LYS A 161 -4.54 6.01 -16.67
C LYS A 161 -4.03 7.18 -15.84
N THR A 162 -2.73 7.17 -15.60
CA THR A 162 -2.03 8.23 -14.87
C THR A 162 -0.87 8.74 -15.72
N ASP A 163 -0.58 10.03 -15.59
CA ASP A 163 0.54 10.69 -16.26
C ASP A 163 1.46 11.25 -15.15
N VAL A 164 2.78 11.06 -15.27
CA VAL A 164 3.79 11.73 -14.44
C VAL A 164 4.05 13.09 -15.09
N ILE A 165 3.82 14.18 -14.36
CA ILE A 165 4.13 15.54 -14.81
C ILE A 165 5.25 16.08 -13.92
#